data_AF-A0A1X1WC28-F1
#
_entry.id   AF-A0A1X1WC28-F1
#
_cell.length_a   1.000
_cell.length_b   1.000
_cell.length_c   1.000
_cell.angle_alpha   90.00
_cell.angle_beta   90.00
_cell.angle_gamma   90.00
#
_symmetry.space_group_name_H-M   'P 1'
#
loop_
_entity.id
_entity.type
_entity.pdbx_description
1 polymer ?
#
loop_
_entity_poly.entity_id
_entity_poly.type
_entity_poly.pdbx_seq_one_letter_code
_entity_poly.pdbx_strand_id
1 'polypeptide(L)'
;MTETGTGVDADPPRVGLRRTDGELILLWTLPVTVVIWIAAFLLFPGFHPPISPTMSAEQVAAFYRDPAHLPEIRYSMIIFNWFGVCLVPILTLIVMQIRRMAHRTPIFSYAMLGCIAGGPTLFLIANVCWLLAAFRPERSPELTQLLNDFAWITFTILVPFLIGQSVILALAIFLDDQPHPVFRRWVAHFNLLVAVALLPAAFVGVSLSGPLAWDGVLSFWVKNVAIGVWIVVMGVALGRAVYRERAQTASAEPGSR
;
A
#
# COMPACT_ATOMS: atom_id res chain seq x y z
N MET A 1 -32.11 -42.87 51.94
CA MET A 1 -31.51 -41.93 52.91
C MET A 1 -30.39 -41.20 52.18
N THR A 2 -30.61 -39.91 51.89
CA THR A 2 -29.63 -38.79 51.73
C THR A 2 -28.40 -38.99 50.84
N GLU A 3 -28.30 -38.39 49.63
CA GLU A 3 -27.96 -36.99 49.27
C GLU A 3 -26.47 -36.58 49.42
N THR A 4 -26.08 -35.66 48.51
CA THR A 4 -24.85 -34.85 48.38
C THR A 4 -23.70 -35.49 47.58
N GLY A 5 -23.20 -34.97 46.43
CA GLY A 5 -23.37 -33.69 45.73
C GLY A 5 -22.09 -32.86 45.82
N THR A 6 -21.29 -32.80 44.75
CA THR A 6 -20.34 -31.73 44.32
C THR A 6 -19.71 -32.22 43.00
N GLY A 7 -19.85 -31.61 41.83
CA GLY A 7 -19.91 -30.19 41.52
C GLY A 7 -18.54 -29.73 41.03
N VAL A 8 -18.12 -30.13 39.83
CA VAL A 8 -17.03 -29.49 39.08
C VAL A 8 -17.37 -29.54 37.58
N ASP A 9 -18.40 -28.77 37.18
CA ASP A 9 -18.44 -28.21 35.83
C ASP A 9 -17.40 -27.09 35.80
N ALA A 10 -16.18 -27.42 35.36
CA ALA A 10 -15.21 -26.39 35.00
C ALA A 10 -15.56 -25.91 33.59
N ASP A 11 -16.47 -24.93 33.49
CA ASP A 11 -16.63 -24.13 32.27
C ASP A 11 -15.26 -23.52 31.97
N PRO A 12 -14.61 -23.81 30.82
CA PRO A 12 -13.36 -23.15 30.49
C PRO A 12 -13.61 -21.64 30.47
N PRO A 13 -12.65 -20.81 30.93
CA PRO A 13 -12.85 -19.37 30.94
C PRO A 13 -13.17 -18.94 29.51
N ARG A 14 -14.40 -18.48 29.30
CA ARG A 14 -14.78 -17.77 28.07
C ARG A 14 -13.88 -16.55 28.03
N VAL A 15 -12.79 -16.65 27.27
CA VAL A 15 -11.95 -15.51 26.95
C VAL A 15 -12.85 -14.58 26.16
N GLY A 16 -13.51 -13.66 26.86
CA GLY A 16 -14.35 -12.65 26.24
C GLY A 16 -13.52 -11.95 25.19
N LEU A 17 -13.83 -12.18 23.91
CA LEU A 17 -13.25 -11.44 22.81
C LEU A 17 -13.47 -9.97 23.13
N ARG A 18 -12.37 -9.26 23.44
CA ARG A 18 -12.42 -7.85 23.78
C ARG A 18 -13.15 -7.12 22.66
N ARG A 19 -14.12 -6.30 23.04
CA ARG A 19 -15.02 -5.45 22.24
C ARG A 19 -14.34 -4.51 21.22
N THR A 20 -13.00 -4.51 21.15
CA THR A 20 -12.19 -3.65 20.29
C THR A 20 -11.55 -4.51 19.19
N ASP A 21 -12.24 -4.66 18.07
CA ASP A 21 -11.67 -5.42 16.95
C ASP A 21 -10.52 -4.62 16.34
N GLY A 22 -9.31 -5.17 16.44
CA GLY A 22 -8.11 -4.60 15.83
C GLY A 22 -8.31 -4.30 14.35
N GLU A 23 -9.10 -5.10 13.64
CA GLU A 23 -9.41 -4.89 12.23
C GLU A 23 -10.11 -3.56 11.94
N LEU A 24 -11.01 -3.13 12.82
CA LEU A 24 -11.72 -1.86 12.66
C LEU A 24 -10.80 -0.69 12.96
N ILE A 25 -9.96 -0.79 13.98
CA ILE A 25 -8.94 0.22 14.28
C ILE A 25 -8.04 0.39 13.05
N LEU A 26 -7.56 -0.72 12.50
CA LEU A 26 -6.72 -0.69 11.30
C LEU A 26 -7.47 -0.18 10.07
N LEU A 27 -8.75 -0.49 9.90
CA LEU A 27 -9.54 0.03 8.78
C LEU A 27 -9.68 1.55 8.84
N TRP A 28 -9.88 2.11 10.04
CA TRP A 28 -10.00 3.57 10.24
C TRP A 28 -8.69 4.33 10.15
N THR A 29 -7.54 3.66 10.05
CA THR A 29 -6.30 4.35 9.67
C THR A 29 -6.30 4.70 8.18
N LEU A 30 -7.10 4.03 7.34
CA LEU A 30 -7.09 4.25 5.90
C LEU A 30 -7.39 5.71 5.48
N PRO A 31 -8.44 6.40 5.98
CA PRO A 31 -8.70 7.78 5.60
C PRO A 31 -7.52 8.70 5.97
N VAL A 32 -6.89 8.46 7.12
CA VAL A 32 -5.69 9.19 7.55
C VAL A 32 -4.54 8.93 6.57
N THR A 33 -4.30 7.66 6.22
CA THR A 33 -3.28 7.27 5.23
C THR A 33 -3.50 7.95 3.88
N VAL A 34 -4.75 8.05 3.40
CA VAL A 34 -5.10 8.73 2.14
C VAL A 34 -4.83 10.23 2.22
N VAL A 35 -5.19 10.89 3.33
CA VAL A 35 -4.90 12.32 3.53
C VAL A 35 -3.40 12.58 3.55
N ILE A 36 -2.63 11.76 4.27
CA ILE A 36 -1.16 11.85 4.33
C ILE A 36 -0.57 11.68 2.91
N TRP A 37 -1.08 10.71 2.14
CA TRP A 37 -0.63 10.47 0.76
C TRP A 37 -0.87 11.68 -0.15
N ILE A 38 -2.08 12.23 -0.14
CA ILE A 38 -2.44 13.39 -0.96
C ILE A 38 -1.60 14.60 -0.53
N ALA A 39 -1.45 14.84 0.77
CA ALA A 39 -0.65 15.94 1.29
C ALA A 39 0.82 15.83 0.84
N ALA A 40 1.42 14.64 0.93
CA ALA A 40 2.80 14.42 0.49
C ALA A 40 2.95 14.59 -1.03
N PHE A 41 1.98 14.13 -1.82
CA PHE A 41 2.00 14.27 -3.28
C PHE A 41 1.87 15.74 -3.72
N LEU A 42 1.07 16.54 -3.02
CA LEU A 42 0.92 17.97 -3.32
C LEU A 42 2.09 18.80 -2.81
N LEU A 43 2.72 18.40 -1.70
CA LEU A 43 3.83 19.14 -1.10
C LEU A 43 5.15 18.91 -1.85
N PHE A 44 5.32 17.79 -2.56
CA PHE A 44 6.59 17.49 -3.22
C PHE A 44 6.71 18.24 -4.56
N PRO A 45 7.57 19.27 -4.68
CA PRO A 45 7.65 20.09 -5.90
C PRO A 45 8.15 19.28 -7.11
N GLY A 46 8.89 18.19 -6.86
CA GLY A 46 9.42 17.33 -7.90
C GLY A 46 8.35 16.56 -8.67
N PHE A 47 7.08 16.65 -8.30
CA PHE A 47 5.94 16.07 -9.04
C PHE A 47 5.14 17.10 -9.85
N HIS A 48 5.44 18.40 -9.75
CA HIS A 48 4.65 19.49 -10.34
C HIS A 48 5.50 20.47 -11.16
N PRO A 49 5.94 20.12 -12.39
CA PRO A 49 5.82 18.81 -13.05
C PRO A 49 6.89 17.81 -12.57
N PRO A 50 6.74 16.51 -12.90
CA PRO A 50 7.77 15.50 -12.63
C PRO A 50 9.15 15.91 -13.18
N ILE A 51 10.20 15.78 -12.37
CA ILE A 51 11.59 16.04 -12.79
C ILE A 51 11.95 15.14 -13.97
N SER A 52 12.37 15.75 -15.08
CA SER A 52 12.66 15.00 -16.30
C SER A 52 13.99 14.24 -16.22
N PRO A 53 14.07 12.99 -16.74
CA PRO A 53 15.33 12.25 -16.86
C PRO A 53 16.36 12.89 -17.80
N THR A 54 15.95 13.87 -18.59
CA THR A 54 16.84 14.58 -19.53
C THR A 54 17.45 15.84 -18.93
N MET A 55 17.08 16.22 -17.70
CA MET A 55 17.67 17.37 -17.02
C MET A 55 19.16 17.17 -16.79
N SER A 56 19.95 18.22 -17.04
CA SER A 56 21.38 18.20 -16.75
C SER A 56 21.64 18.14 -15.24
N ALA A 57 22.84 17.71 -14.85
CA ALA A 57 23.24 17.64 -13.45
C ALA A 57 23.09 18.99 -12.74
N GLU A 58 23.43 20.09 -13.43
CA GLU A 58 23.32 21.46 -12.93
C GLU A 58 21.88 21.87 -12.72
N GLN A 59 20.97 21.51 -13.63
CA GLN A 59 19.55 21.81 -13.51
C GLN A 59 18.94 21.06 -12.32
N VAL A 60 19.28 19.78 -12.15
CA VAL A 60 18.85 19.00 -10.99
C VAL A 60 19.42 19.60 -9.70
N ALA A 61 20.70 19.95 -9.65
CA ALA A 61 21.30 20.58 -8.48
C ALA A 61 20.67 21.95 -8.15
N ALA A 62 20.34 22.75 -9.17
CA ALA A 62 19.65 24.02 -9.00
C ALA A 62 18.25 23.82 -8.38
N PHE A 63 17.52 22.80 -8.81
CA PHE A 63 16.23 22.44 -8.22
C PHE A 63 16.32 22.15 -6.71
N TYR A 64 17.31 21.36 -6.28
CA TYR A 64 17.51 21.05 -4.85
C TYR A 64 18.10 22.20 -4.04
N ARG A 65 18.76 23.18 -4.68
CA ARG A 65 19.33 24.37 -4.03
C ARG A 65 18.34 25.53 -3.91
N ASP A 66 17.21 25.47 -4.61
CA ASP A 66 16.18 26.50 -4.56
C ASP A 66 15.66 26.65 -3.11
N PRO A 67 15.76 27.86 -2.50
CA PRO A 67 15.28 28.12 -1.15
C PRO A 67 13.79 27.83 -0.96
N ALA A 68 12.98 27.90 -2.02
CA ALA A 68 11.56 27.57 -1.98
C ALA A 68 11.32 26.05 -1.94
N HIS A 69 12.01 25.29 -2.81
CA HIS A 69 11.81 23.83 -2.90
C HIS A 69 12.43 23.06 -1.73
N LEU A 70 13.56 23.52 -1.19
CA LEU A 70 14.30 22.79 -0.18
C LEU A 70 13.49 22.40 1.08
N PRO A 71 12.72 23.31 1.73
CA PRO A 71 11.85 22.92 2.84
C PRO A 71 10.72 21.99 2.38
N GLU A 72 10.11 22.24 1.22
CA GLU A 72 9.01 21.44 0.68
C GLU A 72 9.44 19.99 0.44
N ILE A 73 10.60 19.77 -0.17
CA ILE A 73 11.17 18.43 -0.39
C ILE A 73 11.38 17.73 0.95
N ARG A 74 12.04 18.40 1.92
CA ARG A 74 12.35 17.79 3.23
C ARG A 74 11.08 17.37 3.98
N TYR A 75 10.08 18.24 4.04
CA TYR A 75 8.81 17.93 4.71
C TYR A 75 8.03 16.86 3.96
N SER A 76 8.01 16.89 2.62
CA SER A 76 7.35 15.85 1.81
C SER A 76 7.93 14.48 2.09
N MET A 77 9.26 14.35 2.18
CA MET A 77 9.91 13.06 2.48
C MET A 77 9.52 12.53 3.86
N ILE A 78 9.40 13.42 4.86
CA ILE A 78 8.92 13.04 6.21
C ILE A 78 7.49 12.51 6.13
N ILE A 79 6.59 13.23 5.44
CA ILE A 79 5.18 12.83 5.31
C ILE A 79 5.05 11.53 4.51
N PHE A 80 5.82 11.35 3.43
CA PHE A 80 5.86 10.10 2.66
C PHE A 80 6.37 8.93 3.49
N ASN A 81 7.37 9.13 4.35
CA ASN A 81 7.82 8.06 5.25
C ASN A 81 6.70 7.58 6.17
N TRP A 82 5.91 8.51 6.72
CA TRP A 82 4.72 8.19 7.51
C TRP A 82 3.64 7.49 6.68
N PHE A 83 3.40 7.94 5.45
CA PHE A 83 2.50 7.24 4.52
C PHE A 83 2.92 5.78 4.32
N GLY A 84 4.21 5.52 4.06
CA GLY A 84 4.75 4.17 3.89
C GLY A 84 4.47 3.27 5.09
N VAL A 85 4.63 3.79 6.31
CA VAL A 85 4.33 3.06 7.56
C VAL A 85 2.82 2.85 7.73
N CYS A 86 2.01 3.88 7.50
CA CYS A 86 0.55 3.82 7.62
C CYS A 86 -0.12 2.93 6.57
N LEU A 87 0.57 2.58 5.49
CA LEU A 87 0.10 1.63 4.49
C LEU A 87 0.20 0.16 4.98
N VAL A 88 1.17 -0.15 5.84
CA VAL A 88 1.44 -1.52 6.32
C VAL A 88 0.19 -2.16 6.93
N PRO A 89 -0.54 -1.54 7.87
CA PRO A 89 -1.71 -2.18 8.47
C PRO A 89 -2.85 -2.43 7.47
N ILE A 90 -3.04 -1.56 6.49
CA ILE A 90 -4.05 -1.73 5.44
C ILE A 90 -3.72 -2.94 4.56
N LEU A 91 -2.45 -3.08 4.17
CA LEU A 91 -1.98 -4.23 3.41
C LEU A 91 -2.07 -5.53 4.24
N THR A 92 -1.76 -5.47 5.54
CA THR A 92 -1.95 -6.58 6.47
C THR A 92 -3.41 -7.02 6.55
N LEU A 93 -4.37 -6.08 6.59
CA LEU A 93 -5.78 -6.42 6.57
C LEU A 93 -6.18 -7.19 5.31
N ILE A 94 -5.63 -6.84 4.14
CA ILE A 94 -5.87 -7.61 2.91
C ILE A 94 -5.34 -9.04 3.06
N VAL A 95 -4.13 -9.21 3.61
CA VAL A 95 -3.57 -10.54 3.89
C VAL A 95 -4.46 -11.34 4.84
N MET A 96 -4.99 -10.71 5.89
CA MET A 96 -5.93 -11.34 6.82
C MET A 96 -7.20 -11.81 6.11
N GLN A 97 -7.75 -10.98 5.21
CA GLN A 97 -8.92 -11.38 4.43
C GLN A 97 -8.62 -12.53 3.45
N ILE A 98 -7.41 -12.58 2.86
CA ILE A 98 -6.99 -13.75 2.05
C ILE A 98 -6.91 -15.01 2.92
N ARG A 99 -6.45 -14.92 4.17
CA ARG A 99 -6.38 -16.08 5.08
C ARG A 99 -7.75 -16.67 5.42
N ARG A 100 -8.83 -15.91 5.25
CA ARG A 100 -10.21 -16.35 5.45
C ARG A 100 -10.81 -17.04 4.22
N MET A 101 -10.12 -16.99 3.07
CA MET A 101 -10.56 -17.66 1.84
C MET A 101 -10.38 -19.18 1.94
N ALA A 102 -11.22 -19.96 1.25
CA ALA A 102 -11.19 -21.42 1.33
C ALA A 102 -10.10 -22.04 0.44
N HIS A 103 -8.85 -21.73 0.75
CA HIS A 103 -7.69 -22.31 0.08
C HIS A 103 -7.15 -23.52 0.86
N ARG A 104 -6.72 -24.56 0.14
CA ARG A 104 -6.08 -25.74 0.75
C ARG A 104 -4.82 -25.36 1.53
N THR A 105 -4.05 -24.38 1.04
CA THR A 105 -2.82 -23.90 1.67
C THR A 105 -2.80 -22.38 1.73
N PRO A 106 -2.10 -21.78 2.70
CA PRO A 106 -2.01 -20.32 2.86
C PRO A 106 -1.04 -19.64 1.86
N ILE A 107 -0.77 -20.27 0.71
CA ILE A 107 0.28 -19.83 -0.23
C ILE A 107 0.04 -18.41 -0.74
N PHE A 108 -1.21 -18.04 -1.02
CA PHE A 108 -1.57 -16.68 -1.46
C PHE A 108 -1.31 -15.63 -0.38
N SER A 109 -1.58 -15.93 0.90
CA SER A 109 -1.28 -15.01 2.00
C SER A 109 0.22 -14.79 2.17
N TYR A 110 1.03 -15.85 2.06
CA TYR A 110 2.50 -15.72 2.14
C TYR A 110 3.10 -15.00 0.93
N ALA A 111 2.62 -15.30 -0.27
CA ALA A 111 3.03 -14.59 -1.48
C ALA A 111 2.68 -13.10 -1.40
N MET A 112 1.47 -12.79 -0.90
CA MET A 112 1.03 -11.41 -0.65
C MET A 112 1.93 -10.70 0.36
N LEU A 113 2.28 -11.35 1.48
CA LEU A 113 3.22 -10.81 2.48
C LEU A 113 4.57 -10.40 1.85
N GLY A 114 5.11 -11.23 0.96
CA GLY A 114 6.33 -10.90 0.22
C GLY A 114 6.18 -9.63 -0.62
N CYS A 115 5.06 -9.50 -1.34
CA CYS A 115 4.79 -8.31 -2.15
C CYS A 115 4.59 -7.04 -1.31
N ILE A 116 3.82 -7.13 -0.22
CA ILE A 116 3.50 -5.97 0.62
C ILE A 116 4.66 -5.54 1.53
N ALA A 117 5.64 -6.41 1.78
CA ALA A 117 6.89 -6.03 2.45
C ALA A 117 7.85 -5.32 1.48
N GLY A 118 7.95 -5.80 0.24
CA GLY A 118 8.87 -5.26 -0.76
C GLY A 118 8.51 -3.84 -1.23
N GLY A 119 7.24 -3.61 -1.60
CA GLY A 119 6.79 -2.33 -2.17
C GLY A 119 7.06 -1.11 -1.28
N PRO A 120 6.54 -1.05 -0.05
CA PRO A 120 6.78 0.04 0.88
C PRO A 120 8.26 0.22 1.25
N THR A 121 9.04 -0.86 1.33
CA THR A 121 10.48 -0.78 1.63
C THR A 121 11.23 -0.06 0.51
N LEU A 122 10.99 -0.44 -0.75
CA LEU A 122 11.58 0.26 -1.90
C LEU A 122 11.13 1.72 -1.98
N PHE A 123 9.86 1.97 -1.68
CA PHE A 123 9.35 3.33 -1.59
C PHE A 123 10.12 4.18 -0.57
N LEU A 124 10.38 3.66 0.64
CA LEU A 124 11.19 4.36 1.65
C LEU A 124 12.64 4.59 1.19
N ILE A 125 13.23 3.66 0.45
CA ILE A 125 14.58 3.84 -0.13
C ILE A 125 14.59 5.02 -1.10
N ALA A 126 13.59 5.14 -1.98
CA ALA A 126 13.47 6.29 -2.87
C ALA A 126 13.38 7.62 -2.10
N ASN A 127 12.57 7.65 -1.03
CA ASN A 127 12.44 8.84 -0.16
C ASN A 127 13.76 9.22 0.51
N VAL A 128 14.54 8.24 0.97
CA VAL A 128 15.87 8.50 1.54
C VAL A 128 16.79 9.14 0.51
N CYS A 129 16.77 8.69 -0.74
CA CYS A 129 17.61 9.26 -1.80
C CYS A 129 17.24 10.72 -2.13
N TRP A 130 15.95 11.03 -2.31
CA TRP A 130 15.49 12.43 -2.49
C TRP A 130 15.79 13.31 -1.27
N LEU A 131 15.59 12.78 -0.06
CA LEU A 131 15.93 13.50 1.17
C LEU A 131 17.42 13.77 1.27
N LEU A 132 18.29 12.82 0.93
CA LEU A 132 19.74 13.00 0.95
C LEU A 132 20.21 14.06 -0.06
N ALA A 133 19.57 14.15 -1.23
CA ALA A 133 19.83 15.20 -2.20
C ALA A 133 19.48 16.59 -1.63
N ALA A 134 18.32 16.72 -0.96
CA ALA A 134 17.89 17.98 -0.33
C ALA A 134 18.60 18.29 1.01
N PHE A 135 19.14 17.29 1.70
CA PHE A 135 19.80 17.46 2.99
C PHE A 135 21.19 18.08 2.87
N ARG A 136 21.90 17.79 1.76
CA ARG A 136 23.22 18.38 1.45
C ARG A 136 23.25 18.93 0.01
N PRO A 137 22.53 20.04 -0.26
CA PRO A 137 22.40 20.59 -1.62
C PRO A 137 23.72 21.17 -2.15
N GLU A 138 24.68 21.47 -1.28
CA GLU A 138 26.05 21.87 -1.60
C GLU A 138 26.94 20.78 -2.22
N ARG A 139 26.46 19.53 -2.34
CA ARG A 139 27.17 18.47 -3.08
C ARG A 139 27.40 18.83 -4.54
N SER A 140 28.36 18.14 -5.17
CA SER A 140 28.58 18.29 -6.61
C SER A 140 27.29 17.96 -7.39
N PRO A 141 27.04 18.63 -8.53
CA PRO A 141 25.83 18.40 -9.31
C PRO A 141 25.64 16.94 -9.73
N GLU A 142 26.73 16.24 -10.07
CA GLU A 142 26.71 14.85 -10.54
C GLU A 142 26.27 13.88 -9.44
N LEU A 143 26.71 14.10 -8.20
CA LEU A 143 26.27 13.30 -7.05
C LEU A 143 24.80 13.54 -6.73
N THR A 144 24.33 14.78 -6.91
CA THR A 144 22.93 15.14 -6.71
C THR A 144 22.04 14.50 -7.77
N GLN A 145 22.48 14.51 -9.04
CA GLN A 145 21.82 13.82 -10.14
C GLN A 145 21.76 12.31 -9.90
N LEU A 146 22.87 11.67 -9.50
CA LEU A 146 22.89 10.24 -9.20
C LEU A 146 21.87 9.87 -8.10
N LEU A 147 21.78 10.67 -7.03
CA LEU A 147 20.79 10.45 -5.96
C LEU A 147 19.36 10.65 -6.45
N ASN A 148 19.13 11.68 -7.26
CA ASN A 148 17.83 11.96 -7.86
C ASN A 148 17.37 10.80 -8.77
N ASP A 149 18.23 10.37 -9.69
CA ASP A 149 17.91 9.33 -10.65
C ASP A 149 17.70 7.99 -9.95
N PHE A 150 18.51 7.69 -8.92
CA PHE A 150 18.32 6.50 -8.12
C PHE A 150 16.99 6.52 -7.37
N ALA A 151 16.56 7.68 -6.86
CA ALA A 151 15.25 7.84 -6.24
C ALA A 151 14.11 7.62 -7.24
N TRP A 152 14.15 8.25 -8.42
CA TRP A 152 13.13 8.12 -9.47
C TRP A 152 13.01 6.69 -10.01
N ILE A 153 14.14 6.03 -10.24
CA ILE A 153 14.18 4.62 -10.65
C ILE A 153 13.63 3.73 -9.53
N THR A 154 14.06 3.91 -8.28
CA THR A 154 13.58 3.08 -7.16
C THR A 154 12.07 3.28 -6.91
N PHE A 155 11.58 4.52 -7.04
CA PHE A 155 10.16 4.85 -6.95
C PHE A 155 9.30 4.14 -8.01
N THR A 156 9.90 3.69 -9.11
CA THR A 156 9.20 3.02 -10.20
C THR A 156 9.49 1.52 -10.25
N ILE A 157 10.68 1.07 -9.85
CA ILE A 157 11.05 -0.35 -9.84
C ILE A 157 10.28 -1.19 -8.81
N LEU A 158 9.53 -0.55 -7.91
CA LEU A 158 8.59 -1.22 -7.01
C LEU A 158 7.32 -1.73 -7.72
N VAL A 159 7.04 -1.28 -8.94
CA VAL A 159 5.84 -1.62 -9.72
C VAL A 159 5.61 -3.14 -9.88
N PRO A 160 6.63 -3.99 -10.15
CA PRO A 160 6.44 -5.44 -10.20
C PRO A 160 5.86 -6.03 -8.91
N PHE A 161 6.18 -5.47 -7.73
CA PHE A 161 5.55 -5.89 -6.47
C PHE A 161 4.08 -5.48 -6.41
N LEU A 162 3.72 -4.31 -6.98
CA LEU A 162 2.33 -3.85 -7.08
C LEU A 162 1.50 -4.71 -8.06
N ILE A 163 2.10 -5.10 -9.18
CA ILE A 163 1.50 -6.04 -10.14
C ILE A 163 1.32 -7.41 -9.46
N GLY A 164 2.38 -7.90 -8.81
CA GLY A 164 2.38 -9.16 -8.06
C GLY A 164 1.25 -9.21 -7.03
N GLN A 165 1.13 -8.22 -6.14
CA GLN A 165 0.05 -8.20 -5.15
C GLN A 165 -1.34 -8.19 -5.80
N SER A 166 -1.52 -7.49 -6.92
CA SER A 166 -2.81 -7.37 -7.59
C SER A 166 -3.20 -8.69 -8.23
N VAL A 167 -2.27 -9.35 -8.91
CA VAL A 167 -2.48 -10.67 -9.53
C VAL A 167 -2.72 -11.73 -8.46
N ILE A 168 -1.90 -11.76 -7.40
CA ILE A 168 -2.05 -12.70 -6.28
C ILE A 168 -3.43 -12.56 -5.64
N LEU A 169 -3.85 -11.32 -5.34
CA LEU A 169 -5.17 -11.06 -4.77
C LEU A 169 -6.29 -11.47 -5.72
N ALA A 170 -6.19 -11.16 -7.02
CA ALA A 170 -7.19 -11.57 -8.00
C ALA A 170 -7.33 -13.09 -8.08
N LEU A 171 -6.21 -13.82 -8.13
CA LEU A 171 -6.19 -15.29 -8.14
C LEU A 171 -6.79 -15.87 -6.85
N ALA A 172 -6.44 -15.33 -5.69
CA ALA A 172 -7.02 -15.72 -4.42
C ALA A 172 -8.55 -15.57 -4.43
N ILE A 173 -9.07 -14.46 -4.95
CA ILE A 173 -10.52 -14.24 -5.04
C ILE A 173 -11.19 -15.18 -6.05
N PHE A 174 -10.56 -15.47 -7.19
CA PHE A 174 -11.14 -16.40 -8.17
C PHE A 174 -11.17 -17.85 -7.68
N LEU A 175 -10.22 -18.22 -6.82
CA LEU A 175 -10.09 -19.56 -6.24
C LEU A 175 -10.74 -19.68 -4.85
N ASP A 176 -11.54 -18.69 -4.44
CA ASP A 176 -12.31 -18.74 -3.20
C ASP A 176 -13.65 -19.47 -3.45
N ASP A 177 -13.66 -20.79 -3.23
CA ASP A 177 -14.80 -21.69 -3.47
C ASP A 177 -15.84 -21.69 -2.32
N GLN A 178 -15.87 -20.64 -1.50
CA GLN A 178 -16.87 -20.54 -0.44
C GLN A 178 -18.27 -20.26 -0.99
N PRO A 179 -19.34 -20.75 -0.34
CA PRO A 179 -20.71 -20.34 -0.64
C PRO A 179 -20.92 -18.83 -0.55
N HIS A 180 -20.15 -18.18 0.33
CA HIS A 180 -20.14 -16.73 0.53
C HIS A 180 -18.70 -16.19 0.44
N PRO A 181 -18.20 -15.89 -0.77
CA PRO A 181 -16.82 -15.44 -0.97
C PRO A 181 -16.46 -14.20 -0.15
N VAL A 182 -15.21 -14.11 0.32
CA VAL A 182 -14.71 -13.01 1.16
C VAL A 182 -14.74 -11.68 0.38
N PHE A 183 -14.28 -11.68 -0.86
CA PHE A 183 -14.47 -10.56 -1.78
C PHE A 183 -15.39 -10.94 -2.93
N ARG A 184 -16.10 -9.95 -3.46
CA ARG A 184 -16.90 -10.13 -4.68
C ARG A 184 -15.96 -10.27 -5.89
N ARG A 185 -16.34 -11.08 -6.88
CA ARG A 185 -15.53 -11.34 -8.09
C ARG A 185 -15.13 -10.10 -8.89
N TRP A 186 -15.92 -9.02 -8.86
CA TRP A 186 -15.54 -7.77 -9.52
C TRP A 186 -14.22 -7.18 -8.97
N VAL A 187 -13.91 -7.42 -7.68
CA VAL A 187 -12.66 -6.97 -7.05
C VAL A 187 -11.45 -7.65 -7.70
N ALA A 188 -11.60 -8.90 -8.13
CA ALA A 188 -10.55 -9.63 -8.85
C ALA A 188 -10.31 -9.03 -10.24
N HIS A 189 -11.37 -8.79 -11.01
CA HIS A 189 -11.26 -8.13 -12.32
C HIS A 189 -10.67 -6.72 -12.22
N PHE A 190 -11.05 -5.96 -11.19
CA PHE A 190 -10.47 -4.65 -10.91
C PHE A 190 -8.96 -4.74 -10.62
N ASN A 191 -8.51 -5.70 -9.81
CA ASN A 191 -7.09 -5.89 -9.54
C ASN A 191 -6.30 -6.30 -10.79
N LEU A 192 -6.87 -7.12 -11.67
CA LEU A 192 -6.24 -7.41 -12.96
C LEU A 192 -6.15 -6.18 -13.87
N LEU A 193 -7.19 -5.32 -13.88
CA LEU A 193 -7.16 -4.05 -14.61
C LEU A 193 -6.04 -3.14 -14.08
N VAL A 194 -5.90 -3.04 -12.76
CA VAL A 194 -4.81 -2.27 -12.12
C VAL A 194 -3.45 -2.86 -12.48
N ALA A 195 -3.28 -4.18 -12.47
CA ALA A 195 -2.05 -4.83 -12.89
C ALA A 195 -1.66 -4.47 -14.34
N VAL A 196 -2.63 -4.45 -15.26
CA VAL A 196 -2.42 -4.03 -16.66
C VAL A 196 -2.08 -2.54 -16.75
N ALA A 197 -2.75 -1.68 -15.98
CA ALA A 197 -2.48 -0.24 -15.97
C ALA A 197 -1.08 0.09 -15.43
N LEU A 198 -0.56 -0.72 -14.51
CA LEU A 198 0.78 -0.57 -13.94
C LEU A 198 1.89 -1.13 -14.85
N LEU A 199 1.56 -2.03 -15.77
CA LEU A 199 2.52 -2.73 -16.61
C LEU A 199 3.47 -1.81 -17.39
N PRO A 200 3.03 -0.69 -18.01
CA PRO A 200 3.94 0.20 -18.71
C PRO A 200 5.07 0.77 -17.83
N ALA A 201 4.75 1.08 -16.57
CA ALA A 201 5.72 1.64 -15.63
C ALA A 201 6.83 0.65 -15.26
N ALA A 202 6.61 -0.66 -15.43
CA ALA A 202 7.66 -1.66 -15.21
C ALA A 202 8.82 -1.53 -16.22
N PHE A 203 8.60 -0.84 -17.36
CA PHE A 203 9.58 -0.64 -18.42
C PHE A 203 10.26 0.74 -18.38
N VAL A 204 10.22 1.42 -17.23
CA VAL A 204 10.79 2.78 -17.06
C VAL A 204 12.27 2.89 -17.46
N GLY A 205 13.04 1.82 -17.32
CA GLY A 205 14.46 1.80 -17.67
C GLY A 205 14.77 1.74 -19.17
N VAL A 206 13.76 1.64 -20.04
CA VAL A 206 13.95 1.45 -21.48
C VAL A 206 14.10 2.78 -22.24
N SER A 207 13.59 3.89 -21.71
CA SER A 207 13.64 5.18 -22.39
C SER A 207 13.83 6.35 -21.43
N LEU A 208 14.65 7.32 -21.84
CA LEU A 208 14.81 8.62 -21.19
C LEU A 208 13.81 9.66 -21.71
N SER A 209 12.94 9.33 -22.67
CA SER A 209 11.95 10.28 -23.19
C SER A 209 10.65 9.59 -23.62
N GLY A 210 9.60 10.39 -23.76
CA GLY A 210 8.29 9.90 -24.20
C GLY A 210 7.45 9.27 -23.08
N PRO A 211 6.36 8.55 -23.43
CA PRO A 211 5.35 8.14 -22.45
C PRO A 211 5.82 7.15 -21.39
N LEU A 212 6.90 6.40 -21.67
CA LEU A 212 7.48 5.39 -20.78
C LEU A 212 8.63 5.91 -19.90
N ALA A 213 9.16 7.10 -20.18
CA ALA A 213 10.13 7.74 -19.30
C ALA A 213 9.54 7.93 -17.89
N TRP A 214 10.37 8.05 -16.84
CA TRP A 214 9.83 8.09 -15.47
C TRP A 214 8.92 9.29 -15.19
N ASP A 215 9.04 10.37 -15.96
CA ASP A 215 8.21 11.59 -15.95
C ASP A 215 7.04 11.51 -16.95
N GLY A 216 6.99 10.46 -17.77
CA GLY A 216 6.02 10.27 -18.83
C GLY A 216 4.62 9.91 -18.34
N VAL A 217 3.63 10.08 -19.24
CA VAL A 217 2.21 9.86 -18.94
C VAL A 217 1.91 8.44 -18.44
N LEU A 218 2.55 7.40 -18.99
CA LEU A 218 2.27 6.02 -18.60
C LEU A 218 2.98 5.65 -17.29
N SER A 219 4.28 5.95 -17.19
CA SER A 219 5.09 5.54 -16.04
C SER A 219 4.84 6.37 -14.79
N PHE A 220 4.46 7.64 -14.94
CA PHE A 220 4.13 8.52 -13.82
C PHE A 220 2.62 8.61 -13.58
N TRP A 221 1.87 9.18 -14.53
CA TRP A 221 0.48 9.57 -14.28
C TRP A 221 -0.47 8.38 -14.19
N VAL A 222 -0.46 7.49 -15.19
CA VAL A 222 -1.30 6.28 -15.18
C VAL A 222 -0.97 5.41 -13.96
N LYS A 223 0.33 5.22 -13.65
CA LYS A 223 0.79 4.51 -12.45
C LYS A 223 0.20 5.09 -11.17
N ASN A 224 0.42 6.38 -10.91
CA ASN A 224 0.01 7.02 -9.65
C ASN A 224 -1.53 7.09 -9.52
N VAL A 225 -2.24 7.36 -10.61
CA VAL A 225 -3.71 7.35 -10.62
C VAL A 225 -4.23 5.94 -10.36
N ALA A 226 -3.66 4.91 -10.98
CA ALA A 226 -4.05 3.52 -10.74
C ALA A 226 -3.84 3.13 -9.28
N ILE A 227 -2.73 3.53 -8.65
CA ILE A 227 -2.47 3.31 -7.23
C ILE A 227 -3.51 4.05 -6.36
N GLY A 228 -3.76 5.33 -6.62
CA GLY A 228 -4.73 6.11 -5.86
C GLY A 228 -6.14 5.53 -5.93
N VAL A 229 -6.60 5.18 -7.13
CA VAL A 229 -7.89 4.52 -7.33
C VAL A 229 -7.91 3.15 -6.65
N TRP A 230 -6.83 2.38 -6.72
CA TRP A 230 -6.72 1.09 -6.03
C TRP A 230 -6.87 1.22 -4.52
N ILE A 231 -6.20 2.21 -3.88
CA ILE A 231 -6.30 2.44 -2.43
C ILE A 231 -7.76 2.71 -2.04
N VAL A 232 -8.47 3.56 -2.77
CA VAL A 232 -9.87 3.90 -2.48
C VAL A 232 -10.79 2.69 -2.68
N VAL A 233 -10.69 2.01 -3.83
CA VAL A 233 -11.55 0.87 -4.18
C VAL A 233 -11.32 -0.29 -3.23
N MET A 234 -10.05 -0.63 -2.95
CA MET A 234 -9.70 -1.67 -1.98
C MET A 234 -10.10 -1.30 -0.56
N GLY A 235 -10.01 -0.02 -0.18
CA GLY A 235 -10.52 0.47 1.08
C GLY A 235 -12.01 0.20 1.29
N VAL A 236 -12.82 0.52 0.28
CA VAL A 236 -14.26 0.25 0.30
C VAL A 236 -14.55 -1.25 0.30
N ALA A 237 -13.83 -2.03 -0.52
CA ALA A 237 -14.00 -3.49 -0.57
C ALA A 237 -13.64 -4.15 0.75
N LEU A 238 -12.53 -3.73 1.37
CA LEU A 238 -12.05 -4.22 2.65
C LEU A 238 -12.99 -3.84 3.79
N GLY A 239 -13.45 -2.59 3.83
CA GLY A 239 -14.44 -2.16 4.82
C GLY A 239 -15.73 -2.99 4.72
N ARG A 240 -16.25 -3.21 3.51
CA ARG A 240 -17.42 -4.08 3.30
C ARG A 240 -17.19 -5.52 3.77
N ALA A 241 -15.98 -6.06 3.59
CA ALA A 241 -15.64 -7.40 4.06
C ALA A 241 -15.60 -7.49 5.59
N VAL A 242 -14.92 -6.55 6.25
CA VAL A 242 -14.80 -6.47 7.72
C VAL A 242 -16.17 -6.23 8.39
N TYR A 243 -16.99 -5.32 7.85
CA TYR A 243 -18.33 -5.10 8.40
C TYR A 243 -19.27 -6.29 8.21
N ARG A 244 -19.16 -7.03 7.08
CA ARG A 244 -19.95 -8.24 6.85
C ARG A 244 -19.56 -9.36 7.81
N GLU A 245 -18.25 -9.52 8.05
CA GLU A 245 -17.72 -10.46 9.04
C GLU A 245 -18.29 -10.19 10.43
N ARG A 246 -18.25 -8.95 10.89
CA ARG A 246 -18.83 -8.56 12.19
C ARG A 246 -20.30 -8.88 12.31
N ALA A 247 -21.08 -8.61 11.26
CA ALA A 247 -22.51 -8.91 11.25
C ALA A 247 -22.78 -10.42 11.35
N GLN A 248 -21.93 -11.25 10.74
CA GLN A 248 -22.01 -12.71 10.83
C GLN A 248 -21.66 -13.21 12.24
N THR A 249 -20.59 -12.70 12.84
CA THR A 249 -20.19 -13.06 14.21
C THR A 249 -21.25 -12.66 15.25
N ALA A 250 -21.80 -11.43 15.13
CA ALA A 250 -22.86 -10.97 16.04
C ALA A 250 -24.17 -11.77 15.91
N SER A 251 -24.47 -12.28 14.72
CA SER A 251 -25.65 -13.15 14.50
C SER A 251 -25.41 -14.58 15.00
N ALA A 252 -24.15 -15.00 15.15
CA ALA A 252 -23.76 -16.33 15.60
C ALA A 252 -23.66 -16.46 17.13
N GLU A 253 -23.66 -15.36 17.89
CA GLU A 253 -23.74 -15.36 19.36
C GLU A 253 -25.21 -15.38 19.81
N PRO A 254 -25.78 -16.53 20.23
CA PRO A 254 -27.15 -16.58 20.72
C PRO A 254 -27.13 -16.23 22.21
N GLY A 255 -27.37 -14.96 22.56
CA GLY A 255 -27.63 -14.57 23.94
C GLY A 255 -27.04 -13.23 24.40
N SER A 256 -27.56 -12.12 23.89
CA SER A 256 -27.64 -10.88 24.68
C SER A 256 -28.88 -10.09 24.25
N ARG A 257 -30.03 -10.52 24.78
CA ARG A 257 -31.20 -9.65 24.96
C ARG A 257 -31.31 -9.34 26.43
#